data_AF-A0A7S2C9R3-F1
#
_entry.id   AF-A0A7S2C9R3-F1
#
_cell.length_a   1.000
_cell.length_b   1.000
_cell.length_c   1.000
_cell.angle_alpha   90.00
_cell.angle_beta   90.00
_cell.angle_gamma   90.00
#
_symmetry.space_group_name_H-M   'P 1'
#
loop_
_entity.id
_entity.type
_entity.pdbx_description
1 polymer ?
#
loop_
_entity_poly.entity_id
_entity_poly.type
_entity_poly.pdbx_seq_one_letter_code
_entity_poly.pdbx_strand_id
1 'polypeptide(L)'
;SYVHMVYAATPSDVTNMLMGGGSYTVDGVAVAGKDAVFERHLVNGICVDNSAGEGECTQMGDSQMWNYGYEATSLYDGSGEPSVPSQVCMDVWMKDMVDGTNATLSTRCVDMGEPTMVSGDNTDGSILTSLVGDYSTAATHVCSEVAGTCRTNIHIVFTAATAEITNTMLSGGAYSLDGGLTWTGQGGTAYYEQHTDDSSGTMYQALQYDVDLLATAGGTVPTQACWKVWVMDSATTEVAWLGDNGEAGNCMDVCDSLTYFHNYDGYMAPCTSA
;
A
#
# COMPACT_ATOMS: atom_id res chain seq x y z
N SER A 1 1.00 2.75 18.21
CA SER A 1 2.36 2.48 17.69
C SER A 1 2.26 1.63 16.45
N TYR A 2 3.11 1.90 15.46
CA TYR A 2 3.20 1.08 14.26
C TYR A 2 4.65 0.93 13.81
N VAL A 3 4.93 -0.16 13.09
CA VAL A 3 6.13 -0.33 12.27
C VAL A 3 5.67 -0.83 10.92
N HIS A 4 6.06 -0.16 9.86
CA HIS A 4 5.69 -0.48 8.50
C HIS A 4 6.96 -0.85 7.72
N MET A 5 7.01 -2.06 7.19
CA MET A 5 8.08 -2.55 6.32
C MET A 5 7.49 -2.84 4.94
N VAL A 6 8.13 -2.25 3.94
CA VAL A 6 7.89 -2.55 2.53
C VAL A 6 9.07 -3.34 1.99
N TYR A 7 8.79 -4.38 1.20
CA TYR A 7 9.83 -5.19 0.56
C TYR A 7 9.36 -5.77 -0.78
N ALA A 8 10.31 -6.06 -1.67
CA ALA A 8 10.02 -6.72 -2.93
C ALA A 8 10.36 -8.22 -2.87
N ALA A 9 9.54 -9.03 -3.53
CA ALA A 9 9.78 -10.46 -3.76
C ALA A 9 9.75 -10.76 -5.26
N THR A 10 10.81 -11.38 -5.77
CA THR A 10 10.98 -11.71 -7.20
C THR A 10 10.62 -13.18 -7.43
N PRO A 11 9.40 -13.50 -7.88
CA PRO A 11 9.04 -14.86 -8.27
C PRO A 11 9.79 -15.30 -9.53
N SER A 12 9.69 -16.59 -9.87
CA SER A 12 10.17 -17.09 -11.16
C SER A 12 9.37 -16.51 -12.35
N ASP A 13 8.15 -16.05 -12.09
CA ASP A 13 7.25 -15.37 -13.00
C ASP A 13 6.40 -14.36 -12.23
N VAL A 14 6.38 -13.09 -12.63
CA VAL A 14 5.69 -12.00 -11.89
C VAL A 14 4.17 -12.23 -11.77
N THR A 15 3.60 -13.06 -12.63
CA THR A 15 2.19 -13.45 -12.59
C THR A 15 1.90 -14.58 -11.60
N ASN A 16 2.92 -15.22 -11.02
CA ASN A 16 2.74 -16.22 -9.97
C ASN A 16 2.11 -15.59 -8.71
N MET A 17 1.20 -16.34 -8.09
CA MET A 17 0.70 -15.97 -6.77
C MET A 17 1.76 -16.29 -5.72
N LEU A 18 2.16 -15.28 -4.95
CA LEU A 18 2.94 -15.49 -3.75
C LEU A 18 2.02 -15.48 -2.52
N MET A 19 2.45 -16.14 -1.45
CA MET A 19 1.93 -15.90 -0.10
C MET A 19 3.08 -15.44 0.78
N GLY A 20 2.77 -14.57 1.74
CA GLY A 20 3.75 -14.02 2.64
C GLY A 20 3.23 -13.93 4.06
N GLY A 21 4.14 -13.85 5.00
CA GLY A 21 3.83 -13.64 6.39
C GLY A 21 5.08 -13.40 7.19
N GLY A 22 4.92 -13.37 8.50
CA GLY A 22 6.06 -13.21 9.37
C GLY A 22 5.74 -13.53 10.81
N SER A 23 6.72 -13.30 11.67
CA SER A 23 6.53 -13.16 13.11
C SER A 23 7.19 -11.88 13.59
N TYR A 24 6.79 -11.41 14.77
CA TYR A 24 7.46 -10.29 15.40
C TYR A 24 7.74 -10.53 16.88
N THR A 25 8.79 -9.88 17.38
CA THR A 25 9.05 -9.74 18.81
C THR A 25 8.92 -8.28 19.20
N VAL A 26 8.20 -8.01 20.28
CA VAL A 26 8.02 -6.67 20.86
C VAL A 26 8.77 -6.66 22.18
N ASP A 27 9.80 -5.82 22.28
CA ASP A 27 10.70 -5.76 23.45
C ASP A 27 11.25 -7.15 23.85
N GLY A 28 11.60 -7.96 22.85
CA GLY A 28 12.10 -9.33 23.01
C GLY A 28 11.04 -10.38 23.35
N VAL A 29 9.77 -10.01 23.47
CA VAL A 29 8.65 -10.94 23.69
C VAL A 29 8.04 -11.33 22.34
N ALA A 30 7.99 -12.63 22.06
CA ALA A 30 7.36 -13.13 20.85
C ALA A 30 5.85 -12.86 20.83
N VAL A 31 5.35 -12.38 19.71
CA VAL A 31 3.93 -12.12 19.48
C VAL A 31 3.50 -12.82 18.18
N ALA A 32 2.22 -13.19 18.10
CA ALA A 32 1.68 -13.85 16.92
C ALA A 32 1.78 -12.93 15.70
N GLY A 33 2.49 -13.40 14.67
CA GLY A 33 2.56 -12.73 13.38
C GLY A 33 1.21 -12.64 12.66
N LYS A 34 1.22 -11.94 11.54
CA LYS A 34 0.12 -11.89 10.58
C LYS A 34 0.60 -12.28 9.17
N ASP A 35 -0.33 -12.33 8.23
CA ASP A 35 0.00 -12.46 6.82
C ASP A 35 0.58 -11.12 6.32
N ALA A 36 1.52 -11.21 5.38
CA ALA A 36 1.97 -10.04 4.64
C ALA A 36 0.93 -9.67 3.60
N VAL A 37 0.77 -8.38 3.34
CA VAL A 37 -0.22 -7.86 2.41
C VAL A 37 0.49 -7.54 1.10
N PHE A 38 0.01 -8.11 0.00
CA PHE A 38 0.50 -7.73 -1.32
C PHE A 38 -0.08 -6.37 -1.68
N GLU A 39 0.76 -5.36 -1.87
CA GLU A 39 0.38 -3.97 -2.20
C GLU A 39 -0.14 -3.83 -3.64
N ARG A 40 -0.21 -4.94 -4.38
CA ARG A 40 -0.59 -4.97 -5.80
C ARG A 40 0.25 -3.99 -6.63
N HIS A 41 1.47 -3.77 -6.20
CA HIS A 41 2.42 -2.92 -6.88
C HIS A 41 3.51 -3.83 -7.46
N LEU A 42 3.64 -3.79 -8.79
CA LEU A 42 4.66 -4.54 -9.51
C LEU A 42 5.81 -3.60 -9.85
N VAL A 43 7.03 -4.04 -9.54
CA VAL A 43 8.24 -3.23 -9.70
C VAL A 43 9.35 -4.07 -10.30
N ASN A 44 10.38 -3.43 -10.85
CA ASN A 44 11.59 -4.12 -11.32
C ASN A 44 12.84 -3.81 -10.50
N GLY A 45 12.71 -2.98 -9.45
CA GLY A 45 13.76 -2.65 -8.51
C GLY A 45 13.27 -1.72 -7.40
N ILE A 46 14.18 -1.27 -6.53
CA ILE A 46 13.88 -0.36 -5.41
C ILE A 46 14.92 0.76 -5.36
N CYS A 47 14.48 2.02 -5.23
CA CYS A 47 15.32 3.16 -4.91
C CYS A 47 15.25 3.46 -3.40
N VAL A 48 16.40 3.53 -2.72
CA VAL A 48 16.46 3.67 -1.24
C VAL A 48 16.32 5.13 -0.80
N ASP A 49 16.56 6.08 -1.70
CA ASP A 49 16.46 7.52 -1.42
C ASP A 49 15.68 8.20 -2.55
N ASN A 50 14.56 8.84 -2.21
CA ASN A 50 13.71 9.60 -3.13
C ASN A 50 14.43 10.84 -3.69
N SER A 51 15.62 11.19 -3.17
CA SER A 51 16.46 12.30 -3.64
C SER A 51 17.66 11.86 -4.46
N ALA A 52 17.94 10.56 -4.51
CA ALA A 52 18.99 10.03 -5.36
C ALA A 52 18.47 9.96 -6.80
N GLY A 53 19.21 10.54 -7.74
CA GLY A 53 18.98 10.26 -9.17
C GLY A 53 19.08 8.75 -9.44
N GLU A 54 18.73 8.31 -10.65
CA GLU A 54 18.64 6.91 -11.12
C GLU A 54 19.79 5.95 -10.69
N GLY A 55 20.92 6.46 -10.21
CA GLY A 55 22.11 5.70 -9.80
C GLY A 55 22.09 5.00 -8.43
N GLU A 56 21.09 5.20 -7.57
CA GLU A 56 21.00 4.49 -6.26
C GLU A 56 19.86 3.46 -6.17
N CYS A 57 19.32 3.05 -7.32
CA CYS A 57 18.30 2.03 -7.38
C CYS A 57 18.92 0.64 -7.52
N THR A 58 18.39 -0.33 -6.78
CA THR A 58 18.76 -1.75 -6.90
C THR A 58 17.78 -2.44 -7.85
N GLN A 59 18.26 -2.86 -9.02
CA GLN A 59 17.48 -3.70 -9.94
C GLN A 59 17.27 -5.09 -9.32
N MET A 60 16.01 -5.56 -9.29
CA MET A 60 15.62 -6.84 -8.68
C MET A 60 14.91 -7.80 -9.64
N GLY A 61 14.69 -7.40 -10.90
CA GLY A 61 13.86 -8.16 -11.84
C GLY A 61 12.37 -7.99 -11.51
N ASP A 62 11.49 -8.56 -12.32
CA ASP A 62 10.04 -8.35 -12.17
C ASP A 62 9.55 -8.93 -10.83
N SER A 63 9.09 -8.04 -9.95
CA SER A 63 8.88 -8.31 -8.53
C SER A 63 7.52 -7.80 -8.07
N GLN A 64 7.05 -8.39 -6.97
CA GLN A 64 5.84 -8.01 -6.26
C GLN A 64 6.22 -7.27 -4.97
N MET A 65 5.57 -6.15 -4.68
CA MET A 65 5.77 -5.34 -3.47
C MET A 65 4.84 -5.73 -2.34
N TRP A 66 5.38 -5.90 -1.14
CA TRP A 66 4.65 -6.40 0.01
C TRP A 66 4.83 -5.51 1.22
N ASN A 67 3.72 -5.30 1.90
CA ASN A 67 3.59 -4.70 3.20
C ASN A 67 3.67 -5.79 4.28
N TYR A 68 4.50 -5.57 5.29
CA TYR A 68 4.41 -6.27 6.57
C TYR A 68 4.70 -5.31 7.71
N GLY A 69 3.90 -5.38 8.77
CA GLY A 69 4.03 -4.40 9.83
C GLY A 69 3.41 -4.80 11.16
N TYR A 70 3.86 -4.11 12.19
CA TYR A 70 3.30 -4.15 13.52
C TYR A 70 2.37 -2.96 13.71
N GLU A 71 1.27 -3.17 14.41
CA GLU A 71 0.35 -2.10 14.80
C GLU A 71 -0.28 -2.46 16.15
N ALA A 72 -0.35 -1.49 17.04
CA ALA A 72 -1.07 -1.59 18.29
C ALA A 72 -1.57 -0.24 18.77
N THR A 73 -2.75 -0.24 19.38
CA THR A 73 -3.31 0.90 20.08
C THR A 73 -3.21 0.66 21.58
N SER A 74 -2.63 1.60 22.31
CA SER A 74 -2.56 1.59 23.77
C SER A 74 -3.33 2.78 24.34
N LEU A 75 -3.97 2.57 25.50
CA LEU A 75 -4.64 3.65 26.22
C LEU A 75 -3.59 4.52 26.92
N TYR A 76 -3.74 5.83 26.77
CA TYR A 76 -2.99 6.83 27.53
C TYR A 76 -3.93 7.49 28.55
N ASP A 77 -3.68 7.27 29.84
CA ASP A 77 -4.55 7.77 30.92
C ASP A 77 -4.18 9.19 31.40
N GLY A 78 -3.22 9.83 30.74
CA GLY A 78 -2.72 11.16 31.10
C GLY A 78 -1.81 11.18 32.33
N SER A 79 -1.47 10.02 32.91
CA SER A 79 -0.56 9.91 34.04
C SER A 79 0.72 9.14 33.67
N GLY A 80 1.80 9.87 33.46
CA GLY A 80 3.12 9.31 33.18
C GLY A 80 3.44 9.21 31.68
N GLU A 81 4.45 8.41 31.35
CA GLU A 81 4.88 8.18 29.96
C GLU A 81 3.96 7.16 29.28
N PRO A 82 3.55 7.37 28.01
CA PRO A 82 2.81 6.37 27.26
C PRO A 82 3.59 5.05 27.20
N SER A 83 2.94 3.94 27.52
CA SER A 83 3.53 2.60 27.32
C SER A 83 3.55 2.29 25.82
N VAL A 84 4.64 2.66 25.16
CA VAL A 84 4.94 2.25 23.78
C VAL A 84 6.05 1.19 23.80
N PRO A 85 6.05 0.23 22.86
CA PRO A 85 7.19 -0.64 22.67
C PRO A 85 8.47 0.17 22.48
N SER A 86 9.60 -0.33 22.97
CA SER A 86 10.92 0.27 22.72
C SER A 86 11.57 -0.28 21.45
N GLN A 87 11.26 -1.52 21.09
CA GLN A 87 11.80 -2.17 19.90
C GLN A 87 10.82 -3.19 19.34
N VAL A 88 10.71 -3.23 18.02
CA VAL A 88 9.97 -4.28 17.29
C VAL A 88 10.91 -4.94 16.29
N CYS A 89 11.08 -6.25 16.38
CA CYS A 89 11.82 -7.03 15.40
C CYS A 89 10.88 -7.89 14.58
N MET A 90 11.11 -7.96 13.27
CA MET A 90 10.28 -8.70 12.31
C MET A 90 11.11 -9.74 11.56
N ASP A 91 10.54 -10.94 11.46
CA ASP A 91 11.02 -12.03 10.62
C ASP A 91 9.99 -12.27 9.52
N VAL A 92 10.38 -12.02 8.27
CA VAL A 92 9.47 -12.08 7.12
C VAL A 92 9.83 -13.28 6.24
N TRP A 93 8.82 -13.98 5.77
CA TRP A 93 8.95 -15.08 4.83
C TRP A 93 7.97 -14.91 3.66
N MET A 94 8.37 -15.45 2.51
CA MET A 94 7.59 -15.50 1.27
C MET A 94 7.64 -16.90 0.69
N LYS A 95 6.56 -17.30 0.02
CA LYS A 95 6.45 -18.56 -0.70
C LYS A 95 5.77 -18.36 -2.04
N ASP A 96 6.40 -18.87 -3.09
CA ASP A 96 5.77 -19.01 -4.41
C ASP A 96 4.82 -20.21 -4.39
N MET A 97 3.56 -19.97 -4.74
CA MET A 97 2.51 -20.98 -4.67
C MET A 97 2.49 -21.91 -5.89
N VAL A 98 3.22 -21.56 -6.96
CA VAL A 98 3.31 -22.34 -8.19
C VAL A 98 4.43 -23.37 -8.07
N ASP A 99 5.65 -22.93 -7.71
CA ASP A 99 6.82 -23.82 -7.64
C ASP A 99 7.18 -24.26 -6.20
N GLY A 100 6.60 -23.63 -5.18
CA GLY A 100 6.81 -23.96 -3.77
C GLY A 100 8.09 -23.39 -3.16
N THR A 101 8.85 -22.59 -3.91
CA THR A 101 10.08 -21.92 -3.43
C THR A 101 9.76 -21.00 -2.26
N ASN A 102 10.65 -20.96 -1.27
CA ASN A 102 10.51 -20.09 -0.10
C ASN A 102 11.72 -19.16 -0.02
N ALA A 103 11.48 -17.94 0.47
CA ALA A 103 12.51 -16.96 0.76
C ALA A 103 12.22 -16.34 2.13
N THR A 104 13.27 -15.89 2.82
CA THR A 104 13.15 -15.17 4.09
C THR A 104 14.03 -13.93 4.05
N LEU A 105 13.57 -12.84 4.65
CA LEU A 105 14.42 -11.69 4.93
C LEU A 105 15.19 -11.91 6.22
N SER A 106 16.39 -11.32 6.32
CA SER A 106 17.08 -11.23 7.61
C SER A 106 16.20 -10.46 8.60
N THR A 107 16.15 -10.90 9.86
CA THR A 107 15.47 -10.19 10.93
C THR A 107 15.83 -8.71 10.93
N ARG A 108 14.83 -7.83 10.95
CA ARG A 108 15.02 -6.38 11.08
C ARG A 108 14.36 -5.90 12.35
N CYS A 109 15.11 -5.15 13.15
CA CYS A 109 14.62 -4.50 14.35
C CYS A 109 14.51 -3.00 14.11
N VAL A 110 13.41 -2.41 14.55
CA VAL A 110 13.15 -0.98 14.56
C VAL A 110 13.07 -0.54 16.00
N ASP A 111 13.97 0.37 16.39
CA ASP A 111 13.90 1.04 17.67
C ASP A 111 12.81 2.11 17.60
N MET A 112 11.89 2.07 18.54
CA MET A 112 10.81 3.03 18.65
C MET A 112 11.32 4.25 19.40
N GLY A 113 11.17 5.43 18.81
CA GLY A 113 11.52 6.69 19.44
C GLY A 113 10.57 7.07 20.58
N GLU A 114 10.85 8.22 21.21
CA GLU A 114 9.90 8.81 22.16
C GLU A 114 8.57 9.11 21.47
N PRO A 115 7.42 8.80 22.11
CA PRO A 115 6.12 9.05 21.52
C PRO A 115 5.90 10.56 21.34
N THR A 116 5.43 10.94 20.16
CA THR A 116 4.99 12.32 19.93
C THR A 116 3.56 12.48 20.41
N MET A 117 3.35 13.36 21.38
CA MET A 117 2.02 13.76 21.79
C MET A 117 1.47 14.76 20.78
N VAL A 118 0.55 14.31 19.94
CA VAL A 118 -0.16 15.19 19.01
C VAL A 118 -1.37 15.77 19.71
N SER A 119 -1.49 17.10 19.73
CA SER A 119 -2.64 17.82 20.28
C SER A 119 -3.74 18.04 19.24
N GLY A 120 -3.63 17.38 18.08
CA GLY A 120 -4.38 17.68 16.88
C GLY A 120 -5.60 16.79 16.73
N ASP A 121 -6.71 17.24 17.30
CA ASP A 121 -7.99 17.00 16.65
C ASP A 121 -7.94 17.68 15.27
N ASN A 122 -8.62 17.14 14.26
CA ASN A 122 -8.89 17.89 13.04
C ASN A 122 -9.80 19.10 13.38
N THR A 123 -9.21 20.19 13.87
CA THR A 123 -9.90 21.32 14.53
C THR A 123 -10.82 22.13 13.61
N ASP A 124 -10.72 21.93 12.30
CA ASP A 124 -11.64 22.47 11.29
C ASP A 124 -13.08 21.98 11.52
N GLY A 125 -13.24 20.76 12.05
CA GLY A 125 -14.55 20.11 12.13
C GLY A 125 -15.01 19.48 10.82
N SER A 126 -14.26 19.63 9.71
CA SER A 126 -14.34 18.71 8.57
C SER A 126 -13.82 17.35 9.01
N ILE A 127 -14.70 16.35 9.01
CA ILE A 127 -14.45 15.06 9.66
C ILE A 127 -13.54 14.16 8.82
N LEU A 128 -13.36 14.46 7.52
CA LEU A 128 -12.60 13.61 6.62
C LEU A 128 -12.05 14.35 5.39
N THR A 129 -10.75 14.65 5.40
CA THR A 129 -10.03 15.12 4.20
C THR A 129 -9.23 13.98 3.60
N SER A 130 -9.34 13.75 2.29
CA SER A 130 -8.52 12.75 1.59
C SER A 130 -7.66 13.36 0.49
N LEU A 131 -6.42 12.89 0.36
CA LEU A 131 -5.49 13.29 -0.68
C LEU A 131 -4.92 12.05 -1.36
N VAL A 132 -4.81 12.08 -2.68
CA VAL A 132 -4.16 11.02 -3.46
C VAL A 132 -2.64 11.21 -3.35
N GLY A 133 -1.94 10.11 -3.03
CA GLY A 133 -0.50 10.04 -3.08
C GLY A 133 -0.05 9.71 -4.49
N ASP A 134 0.20 10.73 -5.32
CA ASP A 134 0.62 10.54 -6.71
C ASP A 134 1.97 9.79 -6.83
N TYR A 135 2.80 9.88 -5.79
CA TYR A 135 4.11 9.23 -5.72
C TYR A 135 4.06 7.72 -5.49
N SER A 136 2.91 7.13 -5.17
CA SER A 136 2.78 5.67 -5.00
C SER A 136 1.54 5.09 -5.66
N THR A 137 0.78 5.90 -6.40
CA THR A 137 -0.41 5.43 -7.12
C THR A 137 -0.03 4.96 -8.51
N ALA A 138 -0.35 3.71 -8.86
CA ALA A 138 0.08 3.07 -10.10
C ALA A 138 -1.00 2.14 -10.70
N ALA A 139 -0.95 1.94 -12.01
CA ALA A 139 -1.70 0.89 -12.69
C ALA A 139 -0.79 0.19 -13.70
N THR A 140 -0.69 -1.14 -13.60
CA THR A 140 0.23 -1.95 -14.41
C THR A 140 -0.47 -3.15 -15.03
N HIS A 141 -0.08 -3.54 -16.24
CA HIS A 141 -0.52 -4.75 -16.91
C HIS A 141 0.69 -5.49 -17.49
N VAL A 142 1.04 -6.64 -16.91
CA VAL A 142 2.17 -7.45 -17.38
C VAL A 142 1.70 -8.83 -17.80
N CYS A 143 2.32 -9.38 -18.84
CA CYS A 143 2.00 -10.71 -19.35
C CYS A 143 3.22 -11.61 -19.28
N SER A 144 3.00 -12.84 -18.84
CA SER A 144 3.95 -13.94 -18.99
C SER A 144 3.64 -14.73 -20.25
N GLU A 145 4.61 -14.74 -21.17
CA GLU A 145 4.54 -15.63 -22.34
C GLU A 145 4.67 -17.10 -21.94
N VAL A 146 5.40 -17.40 -20.85
CA VAL A 146 5.67 -18.76 -20.40
C VAL A 146 4.43 -19.38 -19.77
N ALA A 147 3.76 -18.64 -18.87
CA ALA A 147 2.55 -19.10 -18.20
C ALA A 147 1.28 -18.87 -19.04
N GLY A 148 1.34 -18.00 -20.06
CA GLY A 148 0.17 -17.61 -20.85
C GLY A 148 -0.87 -16.85 -20.02
N THR A 149 -0.40 -16.09 -19.05
CA THR A 149 -1.22 -15.32 -18.08
C THR A 149 -0.81 -13.86 -18.10
N CYS A 150 -1.77 -12.97 -17.87
CA CYS A 150 -1.53 -11.55 -17.66
C CYS A 150 -2.07 -11.13 -16.30
N ARG A 151 -1.35 -10.24 -15.63
CA ARG A 151 -1.71 -9.66 -14.34
C ARG A 151 -1.94 -8.17 -14.52
N THR A 152 -3.13 -7.72 -14.12
CA THR A 152 -3.46 -6.29 -14.06
C THR A 152 -3.54 -5.89 -12.60
N ASN A 153 -2.82 -4.83 -12.24
CA ASN A 153 -2.88 -4.24 -10.92
C ASN A 153 -3.26 -2.76 -10.97
N ILE A 154 -3.99 -2.34 -9.95
CA ILE A 154 -4.26 -0.93 -9.65
C ILE A 154 -3.93 -0.78 -8.17
N HIS A 155 -3.09 0.18 -7.84
CA HIS A 155 -2.64 0.47 -6.50
C HIS A 155 -2.86 1.96 -6.27
N ILE A 156 -3.78 2.32 -5.37
CA ILE A 156 -4.13 3.70 -5.06
C ILE A 156 -3.73 3.97 -3.62
N VAL A 157 -2.74 4.83 -3.41
CA VAL A 157 -2.36 5.30 -2.07
C VAL A 157 -3.05 6.63 -1.80
N PHE A 158 -3.63 6.76 -0.61
CA PHE A 158 -4.28 7.99 -0.18
C PHE A 158 -4.21 8.15 1.32
N THR A 159 -4.30 9.39 1.78
CA THR A 159 -4.27 9.70 3.21
C THR A 159 -5.63 10.22 3.63
N ALA A 160 -6.10 9.87 4.82
CA ALA A 160 -7.33 10.44 5.38
C ALA A 160 -7.16 10.84 6.85
N ALA A 161 -7.77 11.95 7.26
CA ALA A 161 -7.71 12.45 8.63
C ALA A 161 -9.10 12.44 9.27
N THR A 162 -9.20 11.93 10.49
CA THR A 162 -10.42 11.92 11.31
C THR A 162 -10.31 12.92 12.45
N ALA A 163 -11.41 13.16 13.17
CA ALA A 163 -11.37 13.99 14.38
C ALA A 163 -10.36 13.44 15.41
N GLU A 164 -10.33 12.12 15.58
CA GLU A 164 -9.40 11.41 16.47
C GLU A 164 -8.56 10.45 15.63
N ILE A 165 -7.23 10.62 15.61
CA ILE A 165 -6.34 9.82 14.74
C ILE A 165 -6.38 8.32 15.04
N THR A 166 -6.81 7.94 16.25
CA THR A 166 -6.96 6.54 16.65
C THR A 166 -8.29 5.90 16.21
N ASN A 167 -9.20 6.67 15.60
CA ASN A 167 -10.43 6.11 15.05
C ASN A 167 -10.10 5.12 13.94
N THR A 168 -10.73 3.94 13.98
CA THR A 168 -10.64 3.00 12.86
C THR A 168 -11.34 3.60 11.65
N MET A 169 -10.63 3.68 10.53
CA MET A 169 -11.23 3.99 9.24
C MET A 169 -11.53 2.71 8.47
N LEU A 170 -12.67 2.71 7.79
CA LEU A 170 -13.02 1.71 6.80
C LEU A 170 -12.91 2.34 5.43
N SER A 171 -12.36 1.62 4.47
CA SER A 171 -12.24 2.12 3.10
C SER A 171 -12.76 1.07 2.12
N GLY A 172 -13.02 1.53 0.91
CA GLY A 172 -13.42 0.67 -0.19
C GLY A 172 -13.41 1.42 -1.50
N GLY A 173 -13.77 0.73 -2.57
CA GLY A 173 -13.79 1.37 -3.87
C GLY A 173 -14.36 0.49 -4.97
N ALA A 174 -14.41 1.08 -6.14
CA ALA A 174 -14.67 0.42 -7.40
C ALA A 174 -13.68 0.92 -8.44
N TYR A 175 -13.39 0.09 -9.43
CA TYR A 175 -12.56 0.43 -10.56
C TYR A 175 -13.26 0.14 -11.89
N SER A 176 -12.71 0.70 -12.95
CA SER A 176 -13.10 0.53 -14.34
C SER A 176 -11.85 0.34 -15.20
N LEU A 177 -11.91 -0.57 -16.16
CA LEU A 177 -10.85 -0.82 -17.15
C LEU A 177 -11.30 -0.45 -18.58
N ASP A 178 -12.44 0.23 -18.70
CA ASP A 178 -13.06 0.62 -19.97
C ASP A 178 -13.31 2.13 -20.05
N GLY A 179 -12.47 2.92 -19.37
CA GLY A 179 -12.55 4.39 -19.38
C GLY A 179 -13.75 4.94 -18.61
N GLY A 180 -14.18 4.25 -17.54
CA GLY A 180 -15.26 4.67 -16.65
C GLY A 180 -16.67 4.27 -17.09
N LEU A 181 -16.82 3.40 -18.10
CA LEU A 181 -18.12 2.97 -18.61
C LEU A 181 -18.77 1.93 -17.69
N THR A 182 -17.99 0.98 -17.16
CA THR A 182 -18.44 -0.02 -16.19
C THR A 182 -17.58 -0.01 -14.93
N TRP A 183 -18.24 -0.17 -13.78
CA TRP A 183 -17.62 -0.10 -12.46
C TRP A 183 -17.82 -1.42 -11.71
N THR A 184 -16.77 -1.94 -11.10
CA THR A 184 -16.82 -3.16 -10.28
C THR A 184 -15.89 -3.03 -9.07
N GLY A 185 -16.23 -3.73 -7.98
CA GLY A 185 -15.37 -3.88 -6.81
C GLY A 185 -14.69 -5.26 -6.73
N GLN A 186 -14.90 -6.13 -7.72
CA GLN A 186 -14.38 -7.50 -7.68
C GLN A 186 -12.86 -7.52 -7.73
N GLY A 187 -12.22 -8.21 -6.79
CA GLY A 187 -10.75 -8.27 -6.71
C GLY A 187 -10.12 -7.00 -6.13
N GLY A 188 -10.93 -5.99 -5.79
CA GLY A 188 -10.51 -4.80 -5.06
C GLY A 188 -10.49 -5.05 -3.55
N THR A 189 -9.48 -4.54 -2.85
CA THR A 189 -9.36 -4.56 -1.39
C THR A 189 -8.85 -3.21 -0.93
N ALA A 190 -9.37 -2.70 0.19
CA ALA A 190 -8.86 -1.49 0.82
C ALA A 190 -8.43 -1.79 2.25
N TYR A 191 -7.34 -1.17 2.69
CA TYR A 191 -6.80 -1.38 4.04
C TYR A 191 -5.94 -0.20 4.50
N TYR A 192 -5.65 -0.19 5.79
CA TYR A 192 -4.72 0.74 6.44
C TYR A 192 -3.28 0.29 6.23
N GLU A 193 -2.44 1.17 5.68
CA GLU A 193 -1.03 0.90 5.35
C GLU A 193 -0.13 0.82 6.58
N GLN A 194 -0.68 1.15 7.76
CA GLN A 194 0.02 1.08 9.04
C GLN A 194 1.09 2.16 9.24
N HIS A 195 0.86 3.36 8.69
CA HIS A 195 1.55 4.56 9.12
C HIS A 195 0.64 5.79 9.10
N THR A 196 1.07 6.82 9.82
CA THR A 196 0.43 8.13 9.83
C THR A 196 1.40 9.21 9.40
N ASP A 197 0.91 10.19 8.65
CA ASP A 197 1.70 11.31 8.15
C ASP A 197 1.23 12.62 8.79
N ASP A 198 2.17 13.47 9.20
CA ASP A 198 1.89 14.83 9.66
C ASP A 198 1.98 15.80 8.48
N SER A 199 0.87 16.49 8.21
CA SER A 199 0.86 17.62 7.28
C SER A 199 0.29 18.85 7.98
N SER A 200 1.17 19.80 8.29
CA SER A 200 0.83 21.08 8.92
C SER A 200 0.11 20.95 10.27
N GLY A 201 0.43 19.90 11.05
CA GLY A 201 -0.16 19.63 12.37
C GLY A 201 -1.42 18.77 12.33
N THR A 202 -1.89 18.39 11.14
CA THR A 202 -2.96 17.40 10.99
C THR A 202 -2.33 16.04 10.73
N MET A 203 -2.72 15.05 11.53
CA MET A 203 -2.32 13.67 11.34
C MET A 203 -3.27 12.99 10.37
N TYR A 204 -2.72 12.31 9.38
CA TYR A 204 -3.47 11.49 8.43
C TYR A 204 -3.06 10.04 8.58
N GLN A 205 -4.01 9.12 8.47
CA GLN A 205 -3.70 7.70 8.28
C GLN A 205 -3.53 7.42 6.78
N ALA A 206 -2.48 6.69 6.43
CA ALA A 206 -2.26 6.22 5.07
C ALA A 206 -3.08 4.96 4.79
N LEU A 207 -3.83 4.97 3.71
CA LEU A 207 -4.76 3.95 3.27
C LEU A 207 -4.47 3.59 1.82
N GLN A 208 -4.83 2.37 1.45
CA GLN A 208 -4.66 1.89 0.08
C GLN A 208 -5.96 1.30 -0.45
N TYR A 209 -6.16 1.41 -1.76
CA TYR A 209 -7.14 0.62 -2.51
C TYR A 209 -6.44 -0.09 -3.67
N ASP A 210 -6.46 -1.40 -3.58
CA ASP A 210 -5.64 -2.31 -4.36
C ASP A 210 -6.52 -3.26 -5.17
N VAL A 211 -6.19 -3.47 -6.43
CA VAL A 211 -6.88 -4.38 -7.35
C VAL A 211 -5.86 -5.36 -7.93
N ASP A 212 -6.22 -6.64 -7.96
CA ASP A 212 -5.40 -7.69 -8.55
C ASP A 212 -6.22 -8.64 -9.39
N LEU A 213 -5.93 -8.67 -10.68
CA LEU A 213 -6.65 -9.46 -11.66
C LEU A 213 -5.67 -10.33 -12.42
N LEU A 214 -5.95 -11.63 -12.44
CA LEU A 214 -5.28 -12.59 -13.30
C LEU A 214 -6.22 -13.00 -14.43
N ALA A 215 -5.72 -12.93 -15.65
CA ALA A 215 -6.44 -13.35 -16.86
C ALA A 215 -5.55 -14.22 -17.74
N THR A 216 -6.15 -15.06 -18.58
CA THR A 216 -5.43 -15.74 -19.66
C THR A 216 -4.97 -14.73 -20.70
N ALA A 217 -3.78 -14.93 -21.26
CA ALA A 217 -3.24 -14.10 -22.33
C ALA A 217 -4.19 -14.09 -23.56
N GLY A 218 -4.27 -12.93 -24.23
CA GLY A 218 -5.12 -12.72 -25.41
C GLY A 218 -6.43 -11.96 -25.15
N GLY A 219 -6.68 -11.52 -23.91
CA GLY A 219 -7.71 -10.53 -23.61
C GLY A 219 -7.36 -9.12 -24.11
N THR A 220 -8.33 -8.21 -24.07
CA THR A 220 -8.06 -6.78 -24.34
C THR A 220 -7.16 -6.23 -23.24
N VAL A 221 -6.01 -5.68 -23.63
CA VAL A 221 -5.12 -4.96 -22.71
C VAL A 221 -5.79 -3.64 -22.34
N PRO A 222 -6.04 -3.38 -21.04
CA PRO A 222 -6.58 -2.10 -20.62
C PRO A 222 -5.52 -1.02 -20.87
N THR A 223 -5.91 0.08 -21.50
CA THR A 223 -5.01 1.23 -21.69
C THR A 223 -5.18 2.28 -20.59
N GLN A 224 -6.30 2.22 -19.87
CA GLN A 224 -6.64 3.17 -18.82
C GLN A 224 -7.37 2.43 -17.70
N ALA A 225 -7.02 2.76 -16.46
CA ALA A 225 -7.72 2.34 -15.27
C ALA A 225 -8.35 3.57 -14.63
N CYS A 226 -9.63 3.47 -14.25
CA CYS A 226 -10.29 4.49 -13.47
C CYS A 226 -10.73 3.93 -12.12
N TRP A 227 -10.79 4.77 -11.08
CA TRP A 227 -11.14 4.38 -9.71
C TRP A 227 -12.05 5.39 -9.04
N LYS A 228 -12.84 4.87 -8.10
CA LYS A 228 -13.64 5.61 -7.12
C LYS A 228 -13.37 4.98 -5.78
N VAL A 229 -12.75 5.74 -4.88
CA VAL A 229 -12.39 5.27 -3.55
C VAL A 229 -13.13 6.11 -2.53
N TRP A 230 -13.60 5.45 -1.48
CA TRP A 230 -14.22 6.09 -0.33
C TRP A 230 -13.55 5.64 0.96
N VAL A 231 -13.65 6.50 1.96
CA VAL A 231 -13.24 6.22 3.33
C VAL A 231 -14.37 6.64 4.26
N MET A 232 -14.53 5.90 5.34
CA MET A 232 -15.55 6.09 6.36
C MET A 232 -14.90 6.05 7.74
N ASP A 233 -15.14 7.08 8.54
CA ASP A 233 -14.81 7.04 9.96
C ASP A 233 -15.82 6.12 10.66
N SER A 234 -15.35 5.02 11.25
CA SER A 234 -16.23 4.05 11.92
C SER A 234 -16.91 4.61 13.17
N ALA A 235 -16.36 5.65 13.79
CA ALA A 235 -16.91 6.26 15.00
C ALA A 235 -18.08 7.20 14.66
N THR A 236 -17.98 7.99 13.59
CA THR A 236 -18.96 9.00 13.20
C THR A 236 -19.89 8.55 12.06
N THR A 237 -19.51 7.49 11.34
CA THR A 237 -20.14 6.99 10.11
C THR A 237 -20.10 7.95 8.92
N GLU A 238 -19.34 9.03 9.02
CA GLU A 238 -19.15 9.95 7.91
C GLU A 238 -18.31 9.30 6.81
N VAL A 239 -18.71 9.54 5.57
CA VAL A 239 -18.04 9.02 4.36
C VAL A 239 -17.52 10.18 3.53
N ALA A 240 -16.25 10.10 3.15
CA ALA A 240 -15.66 10.95 2.12
C ALA A 240 -15.24 10.12 0.92
N TRP A 241 -15.34 10.73 -0.25
CA TRP A 241 -14.86 10.17 -1.50
C TRP A 241 -13.57 10.87 -1.91
N LEU A 242 -12.65 10.13 -2.52
CA LEU A 242 -11.49 10.71 -3.17
C LEU A 242 -11.93 11.34 -4.51
N GLY A 243 -11.70 12.65 -4.67
CA GLY A 243 -12.03 13.42 -5.88
C GLY A 243 -13.42 14.06 -5.85
N ASP A 244 -14.07 14.17 -7.01
CA ASP A 244 -15.33 14.90 -7.23
C ASP A 244 -16.56 14.17 -6.63
N ASN A 245 -16.57 13.92 -5.32
CA ASN A 245 -17.66 13.25 -4.58
C ASN A 245 -18.07 11.89 -5.17
N GLY A 246 -17.15 11.19 -5.82
CA GLY A 246 -17.41 9.90 -6.47
C GLY A 246 -18.21 10.00 -7.78
N GLU A 247 -18.49 11.20 -8.30
CA GLU A 247 -19.22 11.38 -9.56
C GLU A 247 -18.31 11.13 -10.77
N ALA A 248 -17.20 11.89 -10.88
CA ALA A 248 -16.14 11.63 -11.85
C ALA A 248 -15.14 10.64 -11.26
N GLY A 249 -14.93 9.51 -11.95
CA GLY A 249 -13.82 8.62 -11.61
C GLY A 249 -12.49 9.33 -11.87
N ASN A 250 -11.49 9.07 -11.04
CA ASN A 250 -10.11 9.43 -11.37
C ASN A 250 -9.57 8.36 -12.31
N CYS A 251 -8.74 8.73 -13.28
CA CYS A 251 -8.19 7.79 -14.25
C CYS A 251 -6.68 8.00 -14.44
N MET A 252 -5.97 6.92 -14.76
CA MET A 252 -4.56 6.90 -15.12
C MET A 252 -4.33 5.88 -16.22
N ASP A 253 -3.26 6.08 -16.97
CA ASP A 253 -2.84 5.13 -17.99
C ASP A 253 -2.33 3.84 -17.32
N VAL A 254 -2.58 2.71 -17.96
CA VAL A 254 -2.07 1.41 -17.50
C VAL A 254 -0.74 1.14 -18.19
N CYS A 255 0.34 1.03 -17.41
CA CYS A 255 1.66 0.76 -17.96
C CYS A 255 1.87 -0.72 -18.24
N ASP A 256 2.47 -1.03 -19.39
CA ASP A 256 2.88 -2.38 -19.78
C ASP A 256 4.33 -2.72 -19.38
N SER A 257 5.00 -1.78 -18.74
CA SER A 257 6.34 -1.90 -18.21
C SER A 257 6.35 -1.66 -16.69
N LEU A 258 7.28 -2.31 -16.02
CA LEU A 258 7.53 -2.12 -14.60
C LEU A 258 8.56 -1.01 -14.39
N THR A 259 8.47 -0.31 -13.27
CA THR A 259 9.44 0.70 -12.85
C THR A 259 9.98 0.40 -11.46
N TYR A 260 10.91 1.22 -10.99
CA TYR A 260 11.47 1.10 -9.65
C TYR A 260 10.48 1.58 -8.59
N PHE A 261 10.50 0.93 -7.43
CA PHE A 261 9.86 1.47 -6.25
C PHE A 261 10.55 2.79 -5.84
N HIS A 262 9.76 3.80 -5.43
CA HIS A 262 10.21 5.16 -5.16
C HIS A 262 10.89 5.85 -6.36
N ASN A 263 10.37 5.61 -7.57
CA ASN A 263 10.82 6.36 -8.74
C ASN A 263 10.62 7.87 -8.52
N TYR A 264 11.69 8.65 -8.67
CA TYR A 264 11.68 10.12 -8.54
C TYR A 264 10.67 10.78 -9.48
N ASP A 265 10.51 10.23 -10.69
CA ASP A 265 9.55 10.74 -11.68
C ASP A 265 8.09 10.39 -11.34
N GLY A 266 7.87 9.63 -10.25
CA GLY A 266 6.58 9.10 -9.85
C GLY A 266 6.11 7.93 -10.73
N TYR A 267 4.94 7.38 -10.40
CA TYR A 267 4.30 6.30 -11.17
C TYR A 267 3.22 6.80 -12.12
N MET A 268 2.84 8.09 -12.02
CA MET A 268 1.93 8.76 -12.93
C MET A 268 2.63 9.40 -14.14
N ALA A 269 3.96 9.28 -14.23
CA ALA A 269 4.69 9.67 -15.44
C ALA A 269 4.12 8.88 -16.64
N PRO A 270 4.01 9.49 -17.84
CA PRO A 270 3.48 8.80 -19.01
C PRO A 270 4.27 7.50 -19.19
N CYS A 271 3.56 6.38 -19.28
CA CYS A 271 4.16 5.06 -19.51
C CYS A 271 5.02 5.17 -20.78
N THR A 272 6.31 5.43 -20.61
CA THR A 272 7.22 5.52 -21.73
C THR A 272 7.51 4.09 -22.09
N SER A 273 7.09 3.68 -23.29
CA SER A 273 7.47 2.38 -23.81
C SER A 273 9.00 2.30 -23.82
N ALA A 274 9.54 1.35 -23.04
CA ALA A 274 10.96 1.03 -23.03
C ALA A 274 11.42 0.46 -24.38
#